data_AF-A0A519T2V5-F1
#
_entry.id   AF-A0A519T2V5-F1
#
_cell.length_a   1.000
_cell.length_b   1.000
_cell.length_c   1.000
_cell.angle_alpha   90.00
_cell.angle_beta   90.00
_cell.angle_gamma   90.00
#
_symmetry.space_group_name_H-M   'P 1'
#
loop_
_entity.id
_entity.type
_entity.pdbx_description
1 polymer ?
#
loop_
_entity_poly.entity_id
_entity_poly.type
_entity_poly.pdbx_seq_one_letter_code
_entity_poly.pdbx_strand_id
1 'polypeptide(L)' 'VTGGSASRPDSPHFTDQAPQYCQGQFKDVWFYPEDVARHVERAYRPGE' A
#
# COMPACT_ATOMS: atom_id res chain seq x y z
N VAL A 1 -7.38 3.08 -2.83
CA VAL A 1 -7.92 1.84 -3.43
C VAL A 1 -8.94 1.24 -2.48
N THR A 2 -9.98 0.58 -2.96
CA THR A 2 -11.05 0.02 -2.11
C THR A 2 -10.81 -1.42 -1.68
N GLY A 3 -9.87 -2.12 -2.30
CA GLY A 3 -9.48 -3.50 -1.99
C GLY A 3 -8.04 -3.59 -1.50
N GLY A 4 -7.10 -3.52 -2.44
CA GLY A 4 -5.67 -3.46 -2.18
C GLY A 4 -4.95 -2.94 -3.42
N SER A 5 -3.62 -2.89 -3.39
CA SER A 5 -2.82 -2.34 -4.49
C SER A 5 -2.39 -3.38 -5.53
N ALA A 6 -2.70 -4.67 -5.32
CA ALA A 6 -2.39 -5.76 -6.23
C ALA A 6 -3.66 -6.36 -6.85
N SER A 7 -3.59 -6.69 -8.15
CA SER A 7 -4.71 -7.34 -8.85
C SER A 7 -4.64 -8.88 -8.81
N ARG A 8 -3.57 -9.45 -8.24
CA ARG A 8 -3.40 -10.91 -8.15
C ARG A 8 -4.04 -11.46 -6.87
N PRO A 9 -4.91 -12.48 -6.94
CA PRO A 9 -5.57 -13.03 -5.75
C PRO A 9 -4.65 -13.66 -4.70
N ASP A 10 -3.45 -14.08 -5.09
CA ASP A 10 -2.43 -14.67 -4.19
C ASP A 10 -1.56 -13.62 -3.49
N SER A 11 -1.71 -12.33 -3.84
CA SER A 11 -0.94 -11.27 -3.21
C SER A 11 -1.49 -10.92 -1.82
N PRO A 12 -0.62 -10.67 -0.82
CA PRO A 12 -1.08 -10.12 0.46
C PRO A 12 -1.77 -8.76 0.29
N HIS A 13 -1.48 -8.02 -0.78
CA HIS A 13 -2.06 -6.71 -1.05
C HIS A 13 -3.27 -6.75 -2.00
N PHE A 14 -3.98 -7.88 -2.07
CA PHE A 14 -5.20 -8.01 -2.89
C PHE A 14 -6.42 -7.35 -2.22
N THR A 15 -6.62 -7.56 -0.92
CA THR A 15 -7.81 -7.10 -0.15
C THR A 15 -7.47 -6.48 1.21
N ASP A 16 -6.20 -6.18 1.47
CA ASP A 16 -5.69 -5.71 2.76
C ASP A 16 -6.25 -4.34 3.21
N GLN A 17 -6.81 -3.54 2.30
CA GLN A 17 -7.41 -2.23 2.60
C GLN A 17 -8.95 -2.26 2.60
N ALA A 18 -9.58 -3.35 2.14
CA ALA A 18 -11.04 -3.45 2.03
C ALA A 18 -11.77 -3.25 3.36
N PRO A 19 -11.35 -3.86 4.49
CA PRO A 19 -12.04 -3.68 5.77
C PRO A 19 -12.03 -2.23 6.24
N GLN A 20 -10.91 -1.53 6.08
CA GLN A 20 -10.74 -0.14 6.48
C GLN A 20 -11.61 0.79 5.63
N TYR A 21 -11.65 0.56 4.30
CA TYR A 21 -12.52 1.30 3.40
C TYR A 21 -14.01 1.17 3.79
N CYS A 22 -14.47 -0.06 4.07
CA CYS A 22 -15.84 -0.30 4.52
C CYS A 22 -16.20 0.40 5.84
N GLN A 23 -15.20 0.68 6.67
CA GLN A 23 -15.36 1.38 7.95
C GLN A 23 -15.14 2.90 7.84
N GLY A 24 -14.83 3.43 6.65
CA GLY A 24 -14.47 4.84 6.46
C GLY A 24 -13.14 5.23 7.12
N GLN A 25 -12.28 4.24 7.41
CA GLN A 25 -10.95 4.46 7.97
C GLN A 25 -9.96 4.64 6.82
N PHE A 26 -9.59 5.88 6.53
CA PHE A 26 -8.70 6.18 5.42
C PHE A 26 -7.24 6.22 5.87
N LYS A 27 -6.34 5.72 5.02
CA LYS A 27 -4.89 5.81 5.22
C LYS A 27 -4.41 7.23 4.95
N ASP A 28 -3.46 7.68 5.76
CA ASP A 28 -2.68 8.86 5.44
C ASP A 28 -1.82 8.62 4.20
N VAL A 29 -1.60 9.68 3.42
CA VAL A 29 -0.77 9.65 2.22
C VAL A 29 0.61 10.18 2.55
N TRP A 30 1.62 9.32 2.47
CA TRP A 30 3.01 9.69 2.64
C TRP A 30 3.49 10.46 1.41
N PHE A 31 3.53 11.78 1.52
CA PHE A 31 3.89 12.67 0.42
C PHE A 31 5.35 13.12 0.48
N TYR A 32 5.86 13.40 1.67
CA TYR A 32 7.23 13.88 1.84
C TYR A 32 8.25 12.73 1.77
N PRO A 33 9.45 12.95 1.22
CA PRO A 33 10.46 11.91 1.08
C PRO A 33 10.80 11.19 2.39
N GLU A 34 10.79 11.91 3.51
CA GLU A 34 11.10 11.37 4.83
C GLU A 34 10.00 10.42 5.31
N ASP A 35 8.73 10.74 5.03
CA ASP A 35 7.59 9.89 5.37
C ASP A 35 7.59 8.63 4.50
N VAL A 36 7.89 8.76 3.21
CA VAL A 36 8.03 7.62 2.30
C VAL A 36 9.17 6.70 2.77
N ALA A 37 10.31 7.26 3.15
CA ALA A 37 11.47 6.51 3.62
C ALA A 37 11.18 5.72 4.92
N ARG A 38 10.39 6.29 5.83
CA ARG A 38 9.99 5.63 7.09
C ARG A 38 9.02 4.46 6.91
N HIS A 39 8.24 4.47 5.83
CA HIS A 39 7.18 3.50 5.58
C HIS A 39 7.46 2.59 4.37
N VAL A 40 8.72 2.49 3.94
CA VAL A 40 9.10 1.65 2.81
C VAL A 40 9.08 0.16 3.21
N GLU A 41 8.31 -0.65 2.49
CA GLU A 41 8.30 -2.11 2.68
C GLU A 41 9.28 -2.81 1.73
N ARG A 42 9.47 -2.25 0.52
CA ARG A 42 10.37 -2.78 -0.50
C ARG A 42 10.96 -1.65 -1.35
N ALA A 43 12.26 -1.71 -1.60
CA ALA A 43 12.93 -0.91 -2.63
C ALA A 43 13.24 -1.81 -3.84
N TYR A 44 13.06 -1.27 -5.05
CA TYR A 44 13.38 -1.96 -6.30
C TYR A 44 14.20 -1.05 -7.20
N ARG A 45 15.29 -1.59 -7.73
CA ARG A 45 16.12 -0.95 -8.76
C ARG A 45 16.22 -1.89 -9.95
N PRO A 46 15.54 -1.59 -11.07
CA PRO A 46 15.66 -2.40 -12.27
C PRO A 46 17.10 -2.39 -12.79
N GLY A 47 17.68 -3.56 -13.01
CA GLY A 47 19.02 -3.71 -13.60
C GLY A 47 20.18 -3.76 -12.61
N GLU A 48 19.90 -3.61 -11.30
CA GLU A 48 20.77 -4.10 -10.21
C GLU A 48 20.41 -5.52 -9.80
#